data_AF-A0A431WP22-F1
#
_entry.id   AF-A0A431WP22-F1
#
_cell.length_a   1.000
_cell.length_b   1.000
_cell.length_c   1.000
_cell.angle_alpha   90.00
_cell.angle_beta   90.00
_cell.angle_gamma   90.00
#
_symmetry.space_group_name_H-M   'P 1'
#
loop_
_entity.id
_entity.type
_entity.pdbx_description
1 polymer ?
#
loop_
_entity_poly.entity_id
_entity_poly.type
_entity_poly.pdbx_seq_one_letter_code
_entity_poly.pdbx_strand_id
1 'polypeptide(L)'
;MNELSTFLTQGYWWLSLLGGIHCIGLGLYIRYIYRDSSGNHKLLAGLFSLMALYFFTGMLNRDNSPAPIHLLFTLIIPVYFLLMPLLYLYCYRSLHNIRVPISLSKHFYLPILIAIVIFVVSLLSYDFAPDGELLQNSAGPGLMDFKIGAALPALLSLQTGFYFILIIQMLRKYRGRSGRVHLESLKDIKFRWLLVLTLAMMSNWLVRTVLVILPFYMGDQISEVTQAFTRLILLLTVYLLALYGLQQITKAAYLRGRFMRQSEQNPTRTKASSQLLNSEELNYLQQLMQEDKKHN
;
A
#
# COMPACT_ATOMS: atom_id res chain seq x y z
N MET A 1 -7.11 -39.42 3.34
CA MET A 1 -6.90 -38.09 2.75
C MET A 1 -7.39 -38.15 1.31
N ASN A 2 -8.27 -37.25 0.90
CA ASN A 2 -8.89 -37.28 -0.43
C ASN A 2 -7.96 -36.61 -1.45
N GLU A 3 -7.86 -37.13 -2.68
CA GLU A 3 -7.01 -36.53 -3.74
C GLU A 3 -7.30 -35.04 -3.96
N LEU A 4 -8.58 -34.64 -3.84
CA LEU A 4 -9.01 -33.25 -3.92
C LEU A 4 -8.38 -32.36 -2.84
N SER A 5 -8.26 -32.86 -1.60
CA SER A 5 -7.62 -32.11 -0.50
C SER A 5 -6.14 -31.90 -0.80
N THR A 6 -5.43 -32.93 -1.26
CA THR A 6 -4.03 -32.84 -1.64
C THR A 6 -3.81 -31.85 -2.79
N PHE A 7 -4.68 -31.88 -3.81
CA PHE A 7 -4.64 -30.93 -4.92
C PHE A 7 -4.86 -29.48 -4.46
N LEU A 8 -5.84 -29.24 -3.58
CA LEU A 8 -6.12 -27.91 -3.04
C LEU A 8 -4.97 -27.37 -2.18
N THR A 9 -4.38 -28.21 -1.33
CA THR A 9 -3.22 -27.83 -0.52
C THR A 9 -2.00 -27.51 -1.39
N GLN A 10 -1.74 -28.30 -2.43
CA GLN A 10 -0.68 -28.01 -3.40
C GLN A 10 -0.96 -26.72 -4.19
N GLY A 11 -2.21 -26.52 -4.63
CA GLY A 11 -2.63 -25.29 -5.31
C GLY A 11 -2.44 -24.05 -4.43
N TYR A 12 -2.81 -24.15 -3.14
CA TYR A 12 -2.58 -23.10 -2.15
C TYR A 12 -1.09 -22.77 -1.97
N TRP A 13 -0.25 -23.79 -1.94
CA TRP A 13 1.20 -23.65 -1.79
C TRP A 13 1.82 -22.95 -3.02
N TRP A 14 1.50 -23.43 -4.24
CA TRP A 14 1.99 -22.83 -5.49
C TRP A 14 1.50 -21.40 -5.68
N LEU A 15 0.23 -21.14 -5.35
CA LEU A 15 -0.36 -19.80 -5.40
C LEU A 15 0.39 -18.84 -4.47
N SER A 16 0.71 -19.30 -3.26
CA SER A 16 1.46 -18.53 -2.27
C SER A 16 2.88 -18.24 -2.73
N LEU A 17 3.58 -19.24 -3.29
CA LEU A 17 4.92 -19.06 -3.85
C LEU A 17 4.92 -18.05 -5.01
N LEU A 18 4.03 -18.26 -5.98
CA LEU A 18 3.95 -17.45 -7.19
C LEU A 18 3.60 -15.99 -6.85
N GLY A 19 2.64 -15.77 -5.94
CA GLY A 19 2.29 -14.43 -5.49
C GLY A 19 3.43 -13.74 -4.73
N GLY A 20 4.15 -14.47 -3.88
CA GLY A 20 5.29 -13.96 -3.14
C GLY A 20 6.42 -13.48 -4.06
N ILE A 21 6.82 -14.33 -5.03
CA ILE A 21 7.88 -14.01 -6.00
C ILE A 21 7.49 -12.80 -6.85
N HIS A 22 6.25 -12.72 -7.35
CA HIS A 22 5.80 -11.58 -8.16
C HIS A 22 5.79 -10.28 -7.37
N CYS A 23 5.34 -10.32 -6.12
CA CYS A 23 5.35 -9.14 -5.25
C CYS A 23 6.78 -8.68 -4.93
N ILE A 24 7.73 -9.59 -4.70
CA ILE A 24 9.16 -9.25 -4.58
C ILE A 24 9.68 -8.65 -5.87
N GLY A 25 9.43 -9.29 -7.02
CA GLY A 25 9.89 -8.82 -8.32
C GLY A 25 9.40 -7.41 -8.63
N LEU A 26 8.12 -7.14 -8.39
CA LEU A 26 7.52 -5.81 -8.51
C LEU A 26 8.15 -4.81 -7.51
N GLY A 27 8.34 -5.22 -6.26
CA GLY A 27 9.00 -4.37 -5.25
C GLY A 27 10.42 -3.97 -5.65
N LEU A 28 11.22 -4.92 -6.14
CA LEU A 28 12.57 -4.68 -6.62
C LEU A 28 12.58 -3.81 -7.88
N TYR A 29 11.70 -4.10 -8.84
CA TYR A 29 11.53 -3.29 -10.06
C TYR A 29 11.21 -1.84 -9.70
N ILE A 30 10.24 -1.62 -8.81
CA ILE A 30 9.84 -0.27 -8.39
C ILE A 30 10.96 0.43 -7.63
N ARG A 31 11.75 -0.31 -6.84
CA ARG A 31 12.83 0.26 -6.02
C ARG A 31 14.06 0.67 -6.82
N TYR A 32 14.46 -0.13 -7.80
CA TYR A 32 15.73 0.03 -8.50
C TYR A 32 15.59 0.56 -9.93
N ILE A 33 14.53 0.16 -10.64
CA ILE A 33 14.33 0.51 -12.05
C ILE A 33 13.42 1.74 -12.16
N TYR A 34 12.32 1.78 -11.42
CA TYR A 34 11.40 2.91 -11.42
C TYR A 34 11.92 4.07 -10.55
N ARG A 35 12.81 4.88 -11.12
CA ARG A 35 13.32 6.10 -10.47
C ARG A 35 12.36 7.28 -10.64
N ASP A 36 11.44 7.45 -9.69
CA ASP A 36 10.72 8.72 -9.54
C ASP A 36 11.52 9.71 -8.67
N SER A 37 11.63 10.96 -9.14
CA SER A 37 12.33 12.08 -8.50
C SER A 37 11.88 12.37 -7.05
N SER A 38 10.67 11.96 -6.69
CA SER A 38 10.07 12.23 -5.39
C SER A 38 10.45 11.23 -4.29
N GLY A 39 11.14 10.13 -4.63
CA GLY A 39 11.52 9.07 -3.67
C GLY A 39 10.34 8.26 -3.11
N ASN A 40 9.10 8.63 -3.43
CA ASN A 40 7.88 7.99 -2.91
C ASN A 40 7.69 6.55 -3.42
N HIS A 41 8.33 6.19 -4.54
CA HIS A 41 8.37 4.83 -5.06
C HIS A 41 8.92 3.82 -4.03
N LYS A 42 9.76 4.25 -3.08
CA LYS A 42 10.26 3.39 -1.99
C LYS A 42 9.13 2.90 -1.06
N LEU A 43 8.11 3.71 -0.82
CA LEU A 43 6.94 3.31 -0.03
C LEU A 43 6.10 2.30 -0.82
N LEU A 44 5.89 2.54 -2.11
CA LEU A 44 5.17 1.60 -2.95
C LEU A 44 5.89 0.24 -3.04
N ALA A 45 7.22 0.25 -3.19
CA ALA A 45 8.04 -0.95 -3.10
C ALA A 45 7.88 -1.65 -1.74
N GLY A 46 7.85 -0.89 -0.65
CA GLY A 46 7.57 -1.41 0.69
C GLY A 46 6.20 -2.10 0.80
N LEU A 47 5.14 -1.54 0.21
CA LEU A 47 3.82 -2.19 0.16
C LEU A 47 3.90 -3.57 -0.51
N PHE A 48 4.52 -3.63 -1.70
CA PHE A 48 4.67 -4.91 -2.41
C PHE A 48 5.55 -5.90 -1.64
N SER A 49 6.59 -5.44 -0.94
CA SER A 49 7.38 -6.31 -0.06
C SER A 49 6.57 -6.88 1.11
N LEU A 50 5.70 -6.07 1.74
CA LEU A 50 4.82 -6.55 2.82
C LEU A 50 3.78 -7.56 2.30
N MET A 51 3.22 -7.30 1.11
CA MET A 51 2.33 -8.23 0.44
C MET A 51 3.03 -9.55 0.07
N ALA A 52 4.30 -9.49 -0.35
CA ALA A 52 5.08 -10.68 -0.58
C ALA A 52 5.22 -11.51 0.70
N LEU A 53 5.51 -10.86 1.84
CA LEU A 53 5.59 -11.55 3.12
C LEU A 53 4.26 -12.22 3.48
N TYR A 54 3.12 -11.56 3.23
CA TYR A 54 1.80 -12.19 3.38
C TYR A 54 1.66 -13.46 2.53
N PHE A 55 2.04 -13.42 1.24
CA PHE A 55 2.00 -14.60 0.39
C PHE A 55 2.90 -15.72 0.91
N PHE A 56 4.14 -15.43 1.31
CA PHE A 56 5.04 -16.45 1.85
C PHE A 56 4.55 -17.12 3.14
N THR A 57 3.70 -16.46 3.92
CA THR A 57 3.09 -17.11 5.10
C THR A 57 2.29 -18.36 4.76
N GLY A 58 1.81 -18.52 3.52
CA GLY A 58 1.08 -19.71 3.09
C GLY A 58 1.97 -20.85 2.63
N MET A 59 3.28 -20.64 2.58
CA MET A 59 4.23 -21.71 2.38
C MET A 59 4.66 -22.36 3.71
N LEU A 60 4.39 -21.71 4.85
CA LEU A 60 4.73 -22.22 6.17
C LEU A 60 3.70 -23.27 6.59
N ASN A 61 4.18 -24.50 6.76
CA ASN A 61 3.47 -25.64 7.30
C ASN A 61 4.26 -26.22 8.48
N ARG A 62 3.61 -27.07 9.27
CA ARG A 62 4.22 -27.69 10.47
C ARG A 62 5.51 -28.44 10.15
N ASP A 63 5.61 -29.00 8.94
CA ASP A 63 6.73 -29.86 8.52
C ASP A 63 7.92 -29.08 7.94
N ASN A 64 7.74 -27.79 7.59
CA ASN A 64 8.78 -26.98 6.95
C ASN A 64 9.12 -25.70 7.73
N SER A 65 8.48 -25.48 8.88
CA SER A 65 8.71 -24.30 9.71
C SER A 65 9.95 -24.50 10.61
N PRO A 66 10.94 -23.58 10.57
CA PRO A 66 12.15 -23.66 11.41
C PRO A 66 11.89 -23.41 12.91
N ALA A 67 10.70 -22.91 13.24
CA ALA A 67 10.25 -22.62 14.59
C ALA A 67 8.77 -23.01 14.70
N PRO A 68 8.20 -23.14 15.92
CA PRO A 68 6.79 -23.45 16.11
C PRO A 68 5.90 -22.52 15.28
N ILE A 69 5.02 -23.09 14.47
CA ILE A 69 4.24 -22.34 13.48
C ILE A 69 3.40 -21.21 14.10
N HIS A 70 2.90 -21.44 15.32
CA HIS A 70 2.16 -20.43 16.09
C HIS A 70 3.02 -19.22 16.44
N LEU A 71 4.29 -19.42 16.80
CA LEU A 71 5.23 -18.33 17.09
C LEU A 71 5.52 -17.50 15.84
N LEU A 72 5.75 -18.16 14.70
CA LEU A 72 6.00 -17.49 13.41
C LEU A 72 4.81 -16.63 12.99
N PHE A 73 3.59 -17.17 13.03
CA PHE A 73 2.39 -16.40 12.70
C PHE A 73 2.17 -15.22 13.65
N THR A 74 2.44 -15.40 14.94
CA THR A 74 2.33 -14.33 15.93
C THR A 74 3.33 -13.20 15.64
N LEU A 75 4.58 -13.53 15.30
CA LEU A 75 5.62 -12.56 14.98
C LEU A 75 5.34 -11.78 13.67
N ILE A 76 4.53 -12.34 12.77
CA ILE A 76 4.13 -11.68 11.52
C ILE A 76 2.98 -10.68 11.75
N ILE A 77 2.21 -10.78 12.84
CA ILE A 77 1.06 -9.90 13.09
C ILE A 77 1.39 -8.40 12.98
N PRO A 78 2.47 -7.87 13.59
CA PRO A 78 2.82 -6.45 13.49
C PRO A 78 3.06 -5.96 12.05
N VAL A 79 3.49 -6.86 11.16
CA VAL A 79 3.68 -6.54 9.74
C VAL A 79 2.35 -6.15 9.09
N TYR A 80 1.26 -6.83 9.44
CA TYR A 80 -0.07 -6.48 8.90
C TYR A 80 -0.51 -5.09 9.33
N PHE A 81 -0.17 -4.66 10.55
CA PHE A 81 -0.46 -3.32 11.04
C PHE A 81 0.31 -2.23 10.26
N LEU A 82 1.40 -2.59 9.55
CA LEU A 82 2.20 -1.62 8.80
C LEU A 82 1.60 -1.28 7.43
N LEU A 83 0.82 -2.18 6.82
CA LEU A 83 0.36 -2.07 5.43
C LEU A 83 -0.46 -0.79 5.19
N MET A 84 -1.49 -0.55 6.00
CA MET A 84 -2.41 0.60 5.84
C MET A 84 -1.76 1.96 6.16
N PRO A 85 -0.99 2.11 7.25
CA PRO A 85 -0.16 3.30 7.46
C PRO A 85 0.75 3.64 6.29
N LEU A 86 1.36 2.62 5.68
CA LEU A 86 2.29 2.80 4.59
C LEU A 86 1.59 3.19 3.29
N LEU A 87 0.38 2.65 3.04
CA LEU A 87 -0.51 3.07 1.95
C LEU A 87 -0.95 4.52 2.14
N TYR A 88 -1.37 4.90 3.35
CA TYR A 88 -1.75 6.28 3.66
C TYR A 88 -0.58 7.25 3.42
N LEU A 89 0.61 6.92 3.95
CA LEU A 89 1.79 7.76 3.79
C LEU A 89 2.20 7.88 2.31
N TYR A 90 2.10 6.80 1.55
CA TYR A 90 2.32 6.82 0.10
C TYR A 90 1.34 7.77 -0.58
N CYS A 91 0.04 7.62 -0.35
CA CYS A 91 -0.98 8.50 -0.94
C CYS A 91 -0.78 9.97 -0.54
N TYR A 92 -0.51 10.25 0.74
CA TYR A 92 -0.31 11.61 1.25
C TYR A 92 0.88 12.30 0.60
N ARG A 93 2.04 11.64 0.61
CA ARG A 93 3.28 12.19 0.03
C ARG A 93 3.20 12.30 -1.49
N SER A 94 2.52 11.35 -2.13
CA SER A 94 2.30 11.33 -3.58
C SER A 94 1.42 12.51 -4.03
N LEU A 95 0.35 12.83 -3.30
CA LEU A 95 -0.52 13.98 -3.60
C LEU A 95 0.17 15.34 -3.33
N HIS A 96 0.91 15.45 -2.23
CA HIS A 96 1.57 16.70 -1.84
C HIS A 96 2.97 16.88 -2.45
N ASN A 97 3.44 15.94 -3.28
CA ASN A 97 4.76 15.92 -3.90
C ASN A 97 5.92 16.18 -2.92
N ILE A 98 5.83 15.60 -1.72
CA ILE A 98 6.85 15.77 -0.68
C ILE A 98 8.11 14.99 -1.08
N ARG A 99 9.26 15.69 -1.11
CA ARG A 99 10.57 15.13 -1.50
C ARG A 99 11.52 14.83 -0.34
N VAL A 100 11.13 15.22 0.87
CA VAL A 100 11.92 15.04 2.11
C VAL A 100 12.15 13.54 2.37
N PRO A 101 13.31 13.09 2.90
CA PRO A 101 13.52 11.69 3.25
C PRO A 101 12.40 11.12 4.13
N ILE A 102 12.14 9.81 4.00
CA ILE A 102 11.15 9.13 4.82
C ILE A 102 11.75 8.94 6.21
N SER A 103 11.37 9.79 7.15
CA SER A 103 11.67 9.60 8.57
C SER A 103 10.61 8.73 9.24
N LEU A 104 10.88 8.33 10.49
CA LEU A 104 9.95 7.59 11.34
C LEU A 104 8.69 8.44 11.58
N SER A 105 7.67 8.19 10.78
CA SER A 105 6.38 8.87 10.86
C SER A 105 5.60 8.42 12.10
N LYS A 106 4.78 9.31 12.64
CA LYS A 106 3.89 9.02 13.78
C LYS A 106 2.98 7.81 13.53
N HIS A 107 2.69 7.53 12.26
CA HIS A 107 1.84 6.40 11.85
C HIS A 107 2.49 5.03 12.06
N PHE A 108 3.80 4.95 12.32
CA PHE A 108 4.51 3.70 12.62
C PHE A 108 4.54 3.34 14.11
N TYR A 109 4.17 4.25 15.02
CA TYR A 109 4.19 3.96 16.46
C TYR A 109 3.24 2.83 16.86
N LEU A 110 2.03 2.76 16.28
CA LEU A 110 1.08 1.69 16.59
C LEU A 110 1.61 0.30 16.18
N PRO A 111 2.09 0.07 14.93
CA PRO A 111 2.74 -1.19 14.57
C PRO A 111 3.93 -1.55 15.48
N ILE A 112 4.75 -0.57 15.87
CA ILE A 112 5.90 -0.78 16.76
C ILE A 112 5.44 -1.19 18.16
N LEU A 113 4.44 -0.49 18.71
CA LEU A 113 3.86 -0.84 20.01
C LEU A 113 3.32 -2.27 20.01
N ILE A 114 2.59 -2.66 18.95
CA ILE A 114 2.06 -4.01 18.80
C ILE A 114 3.19 -5.03 18.66
N ALA A 115 4.26 -4.72 17.92
CA ALA A 115 5.44 -5.56 17.83
C ALA A 115 6.10 -5.80 19.19
N ILE A 116 6.26 -4.73 19.99
CA ILE A 116 6.82 -4.82 21.34
C ILE A 116 5.93 -5.67 22.24
N VAL A 117 4.62 -5.43 22.24
CA VAL A 117 3.66 -6.21 23.05
C VAL A 117 3.73 -7.68 22.68
N ILE A 118 3.67 -8.00 21.38
CA ILE A 118 3.74 -9.38 20.89
C ILE A 118 5.06 -10.04 21.26
N PHE A 119 6.18 -9.32 21.12
CA PHE A 119 7.51 -9.83 21.46
C PHE A 119 7.62 -10.12 22.96
N VAL A 120 7.15 -9.20 23.81
CA VAL A 120 7.15 -9.37 25.27
C VAL A 120 6.26 -10.54 25.69
N VAL A 121 5.03 -10.62 25.16
CA VAL A 121 4.13 -11.75 25.44
C VAL A 121 4.78 -13.07 25.00
N SER A 122 5.37 -13.11 23.80
CA SER A 122 6.02 -14.32 23.29
C SER A 122 7.24 -14.73 24.14
N LEU A 123 8.02 -13.79 24.66
CA LEU A 123 9.13 -14.06 25.58
C LEU A 123 8.64 -14.57 26.93
N LEU A 124 7.57 -14.01 27.47
CA LEU A 124 7.00 -14.41 28.76
C LEU A 124 6.28 -15.76 28.68
N SER A 125 5.71 -16.11 27.52
CA SER A 125 5.08 -17.41 27.27
C SER A 125 6.09 -18.53 26.96
N TYR A 126 7.34 -18.18 26.65
CA TYR A 126 8.41 -19.15 26.40
C TYR A 126 9.13 -19.45 27.72
N ASP A 127 8.51 -20.28 28.56
CA ASP A 127 9.15 -20.75 29.79
C ASP A 127 10.42 -21.55 29.45
N PHE A 128 11.55 -21.16 30.05
CA PHE A 128 12.80 -21.92 30.07
C PHE A 128 12.62 -23.14 31.00
N ALA A 129 11.90 -24.17 30.57
CA ALA A 129 11.90 -25.47 31.25
C ALA A 129 13.11 -26.30 30.77
N PRO A 130 14.07 -26.69 31.65
CA PRO A 130 15.30 -27.36 31.23
C PRO A 130 15.13 -28.83 30.80
N ASP A 131 13.94 -29.40 30.87
CA ASP A 131 13.74 -30.84 30.72
C ASP A 131 12.71 -31.13 29.62
N GLY A 132 13.15 -31.88 28.62
CA GLY A 132 12.52 -32.10 27.31
C GLY A 132 11.23 -32.94 27.29
N GLU A 133 10.34 -32.80 28.26
CA GLU A 133 9.03 -33.48 28.27
C GLU A 133 7.87 -32.58 28.70
N LEU A 134 7.69 -31.40 28.08
CA LEU A 134 6.52 -30.55 28.39
C LEU A 134 6.02 -29.74 27.18
N LEU A 135 5.69 -30.43 26.08
CA LEU A 135 4.94 -29.85 24.95
C LEU A 135 3.70 -30.66 24.57
N GLN A 136 3.11 -31.38 25.53
CA GLN A 136 1.81 -32.03 25.36
C GLN A 136 0.69 -31.43 26.23
N ASN A 137 1.01 -30.58 27.21
CA ASN A 137 0.03 -30.08 28.20
C ASN A 137 -0.02 -28.56 28.38
N SER A 138 0.49 -27.75 27.45
CA SER A 138 0.13 -26.31 27.40
C SER A 138 -1.17 -26.08 26.60
N ALA A 139 -2.08 -27.05 26.62
CA ALA A 139 -3.48 -26.91 26.21
C ALA A 139 -4.33 -26.62 27.46
N GLY A 140 -4.04 -25.52 28.16
CA GLY A 140 -4.94 -24.93 29.14
C GLY A 140 -5.55 -23.67 28.51
N PRO A 141 -6.86 -23.63 28.18
CA PRO A 141 -7.48 -22.48 27.54
C PRO A 141 -7.65 -21.36 28.58
N GLY A 142 -6.59 -20.61 28.82
CA GLY A 142 -6.65 -19.40 29.64
C GLY A 142 -7.42 -18.32 28.89
N LEU A 143 -8.44 -17.75 29.52
CA LEU A 143 -9.27 -16.64 29.04
C LEU A 143 -8.51 -15.43 28.41
N MET A 144 -7.18 -15.33 28.59
CA MET A 144 -6.33 -14.34 27.93
C MET A 144 -5.99 -14.69 26.47
N ASP A 145 -5.75 -15.96 26.12
CA ASP A 145 -5.43 -16.38 24.75
C ASP A 145 -6.61 -16.15 23.79
N PHE A 146 -7.82 -16.41 24.27
CA PHE A 146 -9.04 -16.16 23.48
C PHE A 146 -9.32 -14.66 23.29
N LYS A 147 -9.06 -13.84 24.32
CA LYS A 147 -9.28 -12.39 24.27
C LYS A 147 -8.25 -11.67 23.41
N ILE A 148 -6.96 -12.05 23.48
CA ILE A 148 -5.91 -11.47 22.63
C ILE A 148 -6.06 -11.95 21.18
N GLY A 149 -6.39 -13.22 20.99
CA GLY A 149 -6.64 -13.82 19.67
C GLY A 149 -7.81 -13.17 18.92
N ALA A 150 -8.86 -12.74 19.63
CA ALA A 150 -9.96 -11.98 19.07
C ALA A 150 -9.69 -10.46 18.98
N ALA A 151 -8.96 -9.88 19.95
CA ALA A 151 -8.69 -8.44 19.97
C ALA A 151 -7.77 -7.99 18.83
N LEU A 152 -6.79 -8.81 18.42
CA LEU A 152 -5.83 -8.45 17.37
C LEU A 152 -6.48 -8.27 15.98
N PRO A 153 -7.31 -9.21 15.48
CA PRO A 153 -8.08 -9.00 14.26
C PRO A 153 -9.04 -7.82 14.35
N ALA A 154 -9.66 -7.58 15.51
CA ALA A 154 -10.55 -6.43 15.74
C ALA A 154 -9.78 -5.11 15.60
N LEU A 155 -8.65 -5.01 16.29
CA LEU A 155 -7.80 -3.83 16.28
C LEU A 155 -7.24 -3.56 14.88
N LEU A 156 -6.82 -4.61 14.16
CA LEU A 156 -6.37 -4.51 12.77
C LEU A 156 -7.50 -4.02 11.86
N SER A 157 -8.72 -4.51 12.07
CA SER A 157 -9.91 -4.07 11.32
C SER A 157 -10.26 -2.62 11.58
N LEU A 158 -10.21 -2.19 12.84
CA LEU A 158 -10.45 -0.81 13.23
C LEU A 158 -9.38 0.12 12.65
N GLN A 159 -8.10 -0.23 12.79
CA GLN A 159 -6.99 0.52 12.21
C GLN A 159 -7.16 0.65 10.70
N THR A 160 -7.49 -0.45 10.02
CA THR A 160 -7.67 -0.48 8.58
C THR A 160 -8.83 0.40 8.13
N GLY A 161 -9.99 0.29 8.78
CA GLY A 161 -11.15 1.15 8.52
C GLY A 161 -10.83 2.64 8.73
N PHE A 162 -10.14 2.97 9.81
CA PHE A 162 -9.73 4.35 10.11
C PHE A 162 -8.83 4.93 9.01
N TYR A 163 -7.78 4.21 8.58
CA TYR A 163 -6.90 4.68 7.51
C TYR A 163 -7.63 4.76 6.16
N PHE A 164 -8.54 3.84 5.84
CA PHE A 164 -9.34 3.94 4.62
C PHE A 164 -10.18 5.21 4.59
N ILE A 165 -10.85 5.55 5.70
CA ILE A 165 -11.62 6.80 5.81
C ILE A 165 -10.70 8.01 5.57
N LEU A 166 -9.53 8.04 6.21
CA LEU A 166 -8.56 9.12 6.02
C LEU A 166 -8.08 9.24 4.57
N ILE A 167 -7.79 8.12 3.90
CA ILE A 167 -7.35 8.12 2.49
C ILE A 167 -8.46 8.64 1.59
N ILE A 168 -9.71 8.19 1.78
CA ILE A 168 -10.86 8.63 0.98
C ILE A 168 -11.12 10.12 1.19
N GLN A 169 -11.12 10.60 2.44
CA GLN A 169 -11.28 12.03 2.74
C GLN A 169 -10.19 12.87 2.07
N MET A 170 -8.94 12.42 2.14
CA MET A 170 -7.81 13.08 1.51
C MET A 170 -7.95 13.14 -0.02
N LEU A 171 -8.30 12.02 -0.67
CA LEU A 171 -8.50 11.97 -2.11
C LEU A 171 -9.68 12.86 -2.56
N ARG A 172 -10.79 12.87 -1.81
CA ARG A 172 -11.95 13.74 -2.09
C ARG A 172 -11.58 15.22 -2.00
N LYS A 173 -10.83 15.62 -0.96
CA LYS A 173 -10.37 17.01 -0.77
C LYS A 173 -9.44 17.47 -1.90
N TYR A 174 -8.58 16.58 -2.40
CA TYR A 174 -7.66 16.91 -3.49
C TYR A 174 -8.38 17.08 -4.84
N ARG A 175 -9.42 16.30 -5.12
CA ARG A 175 -10.25 16.43 -6.34
C ARG A 175 -10.81 17.84 -6.52
N GLY A 176 -11.24 18.49 -5.43
CA GLY A 176 -11.78 19.85 -5.46
C GLY A 176 -10.77 20.96 -5.76
N ARG A 177 -9.45 20.70 -5.69
CA ARG A 177 -8.40 21.70 -5.89
C ARG A 177 -7.72 21.64 -7.26
N SER A 178 -8.01 20.62 -8.08
CA SER A 178 -7.21 20.29 -9.26
C SER A 178 -7.67 20.93 -10.57
N GLY A 179 -8.70 21.80 -10.60
CA GLY A 179 -9.29 22.37 -11.82
C GLY A 179 -8.51 23.49 -12.53
N ARG A 180 -7.18 23.38 -12.69
CA ARG A 180 -6.39 24.26 -13.58
C ARG A 180 -5.74 23.50 -14.75
N VAL A 181 -6.29 23.74 -15.94
CA VAL A 181 -6.39 22.91 -17.17
C VAL A 181 -5.09 22.37 -17.81
N HIS A 182 -3.88 22.89 -17.56
CA HIS A 182 -2.69 22.52 -18.38
C HIS A 182 -1.61 21.66 -17.70
N LEU A 183 -1.48 21.69 -16.36
CA LEU A 183 -0.66 20.74 -15.59
C LEU A 183 -1.45 19.51 -15.11
N GLU A 184 -2.72 19.43 -15.50
CA GLU A 184 -3.69 18.43 -15.05
C GLU A 184 -3.42 17.03 -15.55
N SER A 185 -2.89 16.83 -16.76
CA SER A 185 -2.80 15.48 -17.35
C SER A 185 -1.96 14.51 -16.50
N LEU A 186 -0.75 14.90 -16.08
CA LEU A 186 0.12 14.05 -15.25
C LEU A 186 -0.40 13.91 -13.81
N LYS A 187 -0.99 14.97 -13.25
CA LYS A 187 -1.56 14.95 -11.89
C LYS A 187 -2.84 14.11 -11.82
N ASP A 188 -3.69 14.17 -12.84
CA ASP A 188 -4.91 13.36 -12.97
C ASP A 188 -4.55 11.89 -13.15
N ILE A 189 -3.56 11.59 -14.00
CA ILE A 189 -3.00 10.24 -14.14
C ILE A 189 -2.54 9.70 -12.77
N LYS A 190 -1.77 10.49 -12.02
CA LYS A 190 -1.28 10.12 -10.69
C LYS A 190 -2.42 9.95 -9.67
N PHE A 191 -3.42 10.82 -9.70
CA PHE A 191 -4.60 10.74 -8.84
C PHE A 191 -5.43 9.48 -9.12
N ARG A 192 -5.70 9.18 -10.39
CA ARG A 192 -6.42 7.96 -10.81
C ARG A 192 -5.70 6.70 -10.34
N TRP A 193 -4.38 6.66 -10.43
CA TRP A 193 -3.59 5.57 -9.87
C TRP A 193 -3.77 5.39 -8.36
N LEU A 194 -3.68 6.48 -7.60
CA LEU A 194 -3.88 6.42 -6.15
C LEU A 194 -5.29 5.95 -5.81
N LEU A 195 -6.29 6.36 -6.59
CA LEU A 195 -7.67 5.91 -6.43
C LEU A 195 -7.80 4.41 -6.72
N VAL A 196 -7.31 3.94 -7.88
CA VAL A 196 -7.35 2.51 -8.26
C VAL A 196 -6.60 1.66 -7.25
N LEU A 197 -5.41 2.08 -6.81
CA LEU A 197 -4.63 1.40 -5.79
C LEU A 197 -5.39 1.29 -4.46
N THR A 198 -5.97 2.40 -3.99
CA THR A 198 -6.74 2.43 -2.75
C THR A 198 -7.97 1.53 -2.84
N LEU A 199 -8.69 1.58 -3.97
CA LEU A 199 -9.89 0.78 -4.19
C LEU A 199 -9.55 -0.71 -4.28
N ALA A 200 -8.47 -1.07 -4.98
CA ALA A 200 -7.99 -2.44 -5.02
C ALA A 200 -7.63 -2.98 -3.64
N MET A 201 -6.92 -2.19 -2.82
CA MET A 201 -6.60 -2.57 -1.44
C MET A 201 -7.86 -2.69 -0.57
N MET A 202 -8.83 -1.80 -0.76
CA MET A 202 -10.11 -1.83 -0.04
C MET A 202 -10.94 -3.07 -0.40
N SER A 203 -11.06 -3.39 -1.69
CA SER A 203 -11.77 -4.58 -2.15
C SER A 203 -11.15 -5.86 -1.60
N ASN A 204 -9.82 -5.97 -1.61
CA ASN A 204 -9.12 -7.11 -1.00
C ASN A 204 -9.36 -7.22 0.50
N TRP A 205 -9.30 -6.09 1.20
CA TRP A 205 -9.58 -6.05 2.63
C TRP A 205 -11.01 -6.47 2.94
N LEU A 206 -11.99 -6.02 2.15
CA LEU A 206 -13.39 -6.38 2.30
C LEU A 206 -13.60 -7.88 2.09
N VAL A 207 -13.03 -8.44 1.01
CA VAL A 207 -13.07 -9.89 0.72
C VAL A 207 -12.49 -10.68 1.91
N ARG A 208 -11.33 -10.27 2.44
CA ARG A 208 -10.74 -10.91 3.61
C ARG A 208 -11.61 -10.77 4.87
N THR A 209 -12.26 -9.63 5.05
CA THR A 209 -13.14 -9.39 6.20
C THR A 209 -14.34 -10.33 6.16
N VAL A 210 -15.00 -10.44 5.00
CA VAL A 210 -16.19 -11.27 4.81
C VAL A 210 -15.85 -12.76 4.87
N LEU A 211 -14.73 -13.18 4.27
CA LEU A 211 -14.39 -14.59 4.12
C LEU A 211 -13.57 -15.17 5.27
N VAL A 212 -12.82 -14.36 6.02
CA VAL A 212 -11.90 -14.86 7.06
C VAL A 212 -12.24 -14.29 8.42
N ILE A 213 -12.37 -12.97 8.52
CA ILE A 213 -12.53 -12.30 9.82
C ILE A 213 -13.94 -12.53 10.39
N LEU A 214 -14.98 -12.41 9.57
CA LEU A 214 -16.36 -12.58 10.02
C LEU A 214 -16.67 -14.03 10.45
N PRO A 215 -16.32 -15.07 9.67
CA PRO A 215 -16.51 -16.47 10.09
C PRO A 215 -15.73 -16.81 11.36
N PHE A 216 -14.51 -16.25 11.51
CA PHE A 216 -13.71 -16.40 12.72
C PHE A 216 -14.45 -15.89 13.98
N TYR A 217 -15.13 -14.74 13.90
CA TYR A 217 -15.93 -14.24 15.03
C TYR A 217 -17.22 -15.03 15.28
N MET A 218 -17.77 -15.66 14.24
CA MET A 218 -18.94 -16.54 14.37
C MET A 218 -18.58 -17.93 14.93
N GLY A 219 -17.29 -18.19 15.18
CA GLY A 219 -16.81 -19.47 15.70
C GLY A 219 -16.72 -20.58 14.65
N ASP A 220 -16.81 -20.23 13.36
CA ASP A 220 -16.74 -21.19 12.27
C ASP A 220 -15.27 -21.49 11.89
N GLN A 221 -14.98 -22.73 11.50
CA GLN A 221 -13.62 -23.12 11.13
C GLN A 221 -13.27 -22.54 9.75
N ILE A 222 -12.18 -21.79 9.69
CA ILE A 222 -11.71 -21.19 8.43
C ILE A 222 -11.17 -22.30 7.52
N SER A 223 -11.95 -22.67 6.50
CA SER A 223 -11.52 -23.65 5.49
C SER A 223 -10.28 -23.17 4.71
N GLU A 224 -9.39 -24.12 4.37
CA GLU A 224 -8.23 -23.88 3.49
C GLU A 224 -8.66 -23.30 2.13
N VAL A 225 -9.82 -23.71 1.63
CA VAL A 225 -10.39 -23.21 0.36
C VAL A 225 -10.66 -21.71 0.44
N THR A 226 -11.20 -21.25 1.55
CA THR A 226 -11.50 -19.84 1.78
C THR A 226 -10.22 -19.02 1.85
N GLN A 227 -9.18 -19.55 2.50
CA GLN A 227 -7.86 -18.91 2.54
C GLN A 227 -7.21 -18.86 1.15
N ALA A 228 -7.27 -19.94 0.38
CA ALA A 228 -6.77 -19.99 -1.00
C ALA A 228 -7.48 -18.97 -1.89
N PHE A 229 -8.80 -18.87 -1.77
CA PHE A 229 -9.60 -17.94 -2.58
C PHE A 229 -9.26 -16.48 -2.28
N THR A 230 -9.09 -16.11 -1.01
CA THR A 230 -8.67 -14.73 -0.66
C THR A 230 -7.29 -14.37 -1.22
N ARG A 231 -6.34 -15.31 -1.20
CA ARG A 231 -5.00 -15.12 -1.80
C ARG A 231 -5.06 -15.05 -3.32
N LEU A 232 -5.94 -15.83 -3.95
CA LEU A 232 -6.13 -15.82 -5.39
C LEU A 232 -6.67 -14.47 -5.85
N ILE A 233 -7.67 -13.94 -5.15
CA ILE A 233 -8.21 -12.60 -5.41
C ILE A 233 -7.11 -11.55 -5.23
N LEU A 234 -6.33 -11.63 -4.16
CA LEU A 234 -5.22 -10.72 -3.94
C LEU A 234 -4.20 -10.78 -5.09
N LEU A 235 -3.84 -11.98 -5.52
CA LEU A 235 -2.89 -12.15 -6.62
C LEU A 235 -3.45 -11.57 -7.92
N LEU A 236 -4.71 -11.85 -8.23
CA LEU A 236 -5.39 -11.28 -9.40
C LEU A 236 -5.37 -9.75 -9.35
N THR A 237 -5.67 -9.15 -8.19
CA THR A 237 -5.62 -7.69 -8.06
C THR A 237 -4.21 -7.13 -8.23
N VAL A 238 -3.18 -7.83 -7.77
CA VAL A 238 -1.77 -7.45 -7.98
C VAL A 238 -1.44 -7.45 -9.46
N TYR A 239 -1.84 -8.47 -10.22
CA TYR A 239 -1.62 -8.51 -11.67
C TYR A 239 -2.35 -7.38 -12.38
N LEU A 240 -3.62 -7.13 -12.05
CA LEU A 240 -4.38 -6.03 -12.62
C LEU A 240 -3.73 -4.66 -12.31
N LEU A 241 -3.24 -4.47 -11.08
CA LEU A 241 -2.50 -3.27 -10.68
C LEU A 241 -1.17 -3.14 -11.43
N ALA A 242 -0.45 -4.24 -11.64
CA ALA A 242 0.82 -4.23 -12.37
C ALA A 242 0.61 -3.85 -13.84
N LEU A 243 -0.39 -4.45 -14.50
CA LEU A 243 -0.76 -4.11 -15.87
C LEU A 243 -1.21 -2.65 -15.99
N TYR A 244 -2.09 -2.21 -15.09
CA TYR A 244 -2.56 -0.83 -15.06
C TYR A 244 -1.43 0.17 -14.78
N GLY A 245 -0.53 -0.15 -13.85
CA GLY A 245 0.64 0.65 -13.52
C GLY A 245 1.59 0.78 -14.70
N LEU A 246 1.84 -0.31 -15.43
CA LEU A 246 2.65 -0.28 -16.64
C LEU A 246 2.03 0.63 -17.71
N GLN A 247 0.73 0.50 -17.97
CA GLN A 247 -0.01 1.38 -18.90
C GLN A 247 0.07 2.85 -18.49
N GLN A 248 0.11 3.13 -17.20
CA GLN A 248 0.20 4.48 -16.68
C GLN A 248 1.60 5.07 -16.87
N ILE A 249 2.65 4.29 -16.60
CA ILE A 249 4.05 4.69 -16.76
C ILE A 249 4.33 5.00 -18.24
N THR A 250 3.85 4.14 -19.16
CA THR A 250 4.02 4.37 -20.60
C THR A 250 3.28 5.62 -21.07
N LYS A 251 2.03 5.83 -20.63
CA LYS A 251 1.27 7.07 -20.91
C LYS A 251 1.99 8.31 -20.36
N ALA A 252 2.49 8.26 -19.14
CA ALA A 252 3.21 9.38 -18.53
C ALA A 252 4.51 9.69 -19.27
N ALA A 253 5.28 8.68 -19.68
CA ALA A 253 6.50 8.83 -20.48
C ALA A 253 6.20 9.42 -21.86
N TYR A 254 5.16 8.92 -22.54
CA TYR A 254 4.71 9.44 -23.85
C TYR A 254 4.31 10.91 -23.77
N LEU A 255 3.51 11.28 -22.76
CA LEU A 255 3.10 12.66 -22.54
C LEU A 255 4.30 13.56 -22.23
N ARG A 256 5.23 13.11 -21.39
CA ARG A 256 6.46 13.86 -21.09
C ARG A 256 7.30 14.09 -22.35
N GLY A 257 7.43 13.10 -23.22
CA GLY A 257 8.10 13.22 -24.52
C GLY A 257 7.39 14.22 -25.45
N ARG A 258 6.06 14.20 -25.49
CA ARG A 258 5.26 15.16 -26.26
C ARG A 258 5.44 16.60 -25.75
N PHE A 259 5.45 16.82 -24.43
CA PHE A 259 5.67 18.14 -23.85
C PHE A 259 7.08 18.67 -24.10
N MET A 260 8.11 17.83 -24.02
CA MET A 260 9.48 18.22 -24.37
C MET A 260 9.57 18.63 -25.84
N ARG A 261 8.98 17.85 -26.75
CA ARG A 261 8.95 18.15 -28.19
C ARG A 261 8.15 19.43 -28.52
N GLN A 262 7.05 19.71 -27.81
CA GLN A 262 6.30 20.96 -27.96
C GLN A 262 7.05 22.18 -27.39
N SER A 263 7.82 22.01 -26.32
CA SER A 263 8.64 23.07 -25.73
C SER A 263 9.82 23.44 -26.62
N GLU A 264 10.42 22.48 -27.32
CA GLU A 264 11.50 22.73 -28.29
C GLU A 264 10.99 23.38 -29.59
N GLN A 265 9.77 23.07 -30.02
CA GLN A 265 9.17 23.65 -31.23
C GLN A 265 8.56 25.06 -31.05
N ASN A 266 8.39 25.56 -29.81
CA ASN A 266 7.85 26.90 -29.55
C ASN A 266 8.51 27.56 -28.32
N PRO A 267 9.77 28.03 -28.43
CA PRO A 267 10.48 28.70 -27.34
C PRO A 267 9.84 30.04 -26.93
N THR A 268 8.89 30.57 -27.71
CA THR A 268 8.22 31.86 -27.48
C THR A 268 6.95 31.76 -26.65
N ARG A 269 6.35 30.57 -26.47
CA ARG A 269 5.03 30.44 -25.82
C ARG A 269 5.10 30.39 -24.28
N THR A 270 6.25 30.09 -23.71
CA THR A 270 6.46 29.97 -22.26
C THR A 270 6.63 31.32 -21.54
N LYS A 271 6.83 32.43 -22.27
CA LYS A 271 6.78 33.79 -21.68
C LYS A 271 5.38 34.41 -21.70
N ALA A 272 4.46 33.89 -22.52
CA ALA A 272 3.11 34.46 -22.66
C ALA A 272 2.10 33.92 -21.63
N SER A 273 2.33 32.73 -21.03
CA SER A 273 1.40 32.19 -20.02
C SER A 273 1.68 32.65 -18.58
N SER A 274 2.70 33.50 -18.38
CA SER A 274 2.91 34.27 -17.16
C SER A 274 2.50 35.74 -17.33
N GLN A 275 1.75 36.06 -18.38
CA GLN A 275 1.19 37.39 -18.58
C GLN A 275 -0.05 37.49 -17.68
N LEU A 276 0.22 37.82 -16.42
CA LEU A 276 -0.72 38.08 -15.33
C LEU A 276 -1.54 39.36 -15.53
N LEU A 277 -1.29 40.09 -16.61
CA LEU A 277 -1.92 41.35 -16.95
C LEU A 277 -2.84 41.13 -18.14
N ASN A 278 -4.09 41.59 -17.98
CA ASN A 278 -5.10 41.56 -19.03
C ASN A 278 -4.61 42.40 -20.23
N SER A 279 -5.06 42.09 -21.45
CA SER A 279 -4.62 42.81 -22.66
C SER A 279 -4.89 44.31 -22.60
N GLU A 280 -5.91 44.73 -21.84
CA GLU A 280 -6.20 46.13 -21.54
C GLU A 280 -5.17 46.78 -20.60
N GLU A 281 -4.75 46.08 -19.54
CA GLU A 281 -3.75 46.58 -18.59
C GLU A 281 -2.37 46.73 -19.25
N LEU A 282 -2.05 45.83 -20.17
CA LEU A 282 -0.82 45.93 -20.96
C LEU A 282 -0.85 47.14 -21.89
N ASN A 283 -1.98 47.39 -22.56
CA ASN A 283 -2.16 48.57 -23.40
C ASN A 283 -2.09 49.87 -22.58
N TYR A 284 -2.66 49.86 -21.37
CA TYR A 284 -2.63 51.00 -20.46
C TYR A 284 -1.19 51.32 -20.00
N LEU A 285 -0.41 50.30 -19.64
CA LEU A 285 1.00 50.46 -19.29
C LEU A 285 1.83 50.95 -20.49
N GLN A 286 1.52 50.46 -21.69
CA GLN A 286 2.22 50.86 -22.90
C GLN A 286 1.90 52.30 -23.31
N GLN A 287 0.67 52.76 -23.01
CA GLN A 287 0.26 54.16 -23.18
C GLN A 287 0.94 55.08 -22.15
N LEU A 288 1.00 54.67 -20.87
CA LEU A 288 1.72 55.41 -19.83
C LEU A 288 3.21 55.57 -20.15
N MET A 289 3.85 54.50 -20.63
CA MET A 289 5.27 54.54 -21.04
C MET A 289 5.53 55.44 -22.26
N GLN A 290 4.53 55.64 -23.13
CA GLN A 290 4.64 56.57 -24.25
C GLN A 290 4.41 58.03 -23.82
N GLU A 291 3.56 58.26 -22.82
CA GLU A 291 3.34 59.58 -22.23
C GLU A 291 4.57 60.07 -21.44
N ASP A 292 5.22 59.20 -20.66
CA ASP A 292 6.48 59.54 -19.95
C ASP A 292 7.61 59.89 -20.91
N LYS A 293 7.66 59.25 -22.09
CA LYS A 293 8.65 59.55 -23.14
C LYS A 293 8.40 60.86 -23.88
N LYS A 294 7.22 61.47 -23.72
CA LYS A 294 6.82 62.75 -24.31
C LYS A 294 7.03 63.93 -23.35
N HIS A 295 7.39 63.67 -22.09
CA HIS A 295 7.59 64.69 -21.05
C HIS A 295 9.03 64.78 -20.52
N ASN A 296 9.97 64.05 -21.14
CA ASN A 296 11.42 64.29 -21.09
C ASN A 296 11.91 64.72 -22.46
#